data_AF-A0A2E3QZT1-F1
#
_entry.id   AF-A0A2E3QZT1-F1
#
_cell.length_a   1.000
_cell.length_b   1.000
_cell.length_c   1.000
_cell.angle_alpha   90.00
_cell.angle_beta   90.00
_cell.angle_gamma   90.00
#
_symmetry.space_group_name_H-M   'P 1'
#
loop_
_entity.id
_entity.type
_entity.pdbx_description
1 polymer ?
#
loop_
_entity_poly.entity_id
_entity_poly.type
_entity_poly.pdbx_seq_one_letter_code
_entity_poly.pdbx_strand_id
1 'polypeptide(L)'
;MTRPAHARSVSSATHGGNHVTQAGTLIPEADVRARQIARQARSWRAFAGDRSRMQPDTLDTKAFDACAFSVHHRASSFAVPSKLVGTSRHQAALRALSTDPDATWLALDLDARGDHLVVSHNSRVLGRVQPKHLGWVRPLVPFGLAVYLSRVTGRGERGYRLGCNVAFGHVGDALAGLLDASHGGDGAPSVHGRSPLRLVVPGESRVRTAPARVPVLPEHESLDGSPSSGKPDDIVLWRTPEGEARASVPHVARHSPTGIEWGYGGSGPADLARSVLLALADEPTADALYQPFKHEVIGRVPPAGGVLRAADVRKWVEHARTR
;
A
#
# COMPACT_ATOMS: atom_id res chain seq x y z
N MET A 1 -57.12 32.77 7.79
CA MET A 1 -56.41 32.22 6.61
C MET A 1 -54.99 32.72 6.66
N THR A 2 -54.00 31.83 6.72
CA THR A 2 -52.60 32.20 7.00
C THR A 2 -51.71 31.47 5.99
N ARG A 3 -50.97 32.21 5.16
CA ARG A 3 -50.03 31.62 4.19
C ARG A 3 -48.78 31.14 4.94
N PRO A 4 -48.25 29.93 4.68
CA PRO A 4 -46.97 29.53 5.25
C PRO A 4 -45.85 30.37 4.64
N ALA A 5 -44.85 30.72 5.46
CA ALA A 5 -43.68 31.44 4.99
C ALA A 5 -42.76 30.51 4.17
N HIS A 6 -42.15 31.03 3.11
CA HIS A 6 -41.12 30.29 2.37
C HIS A 6 -39.89 30.07 3.26
N ALA A 7 -39.59 28.80 3.57
CA ALA A 7 -38.29 28.43 4.11
C ALA A 7 -37.21 28.78 3.07
N ARG A 8 -36.32 29.72 3.41
CA ARG A 8 -35.16 30.04 2.58
C ARG A 8 -34.22 28.83 2.55
N SER A 9 -33.92 28.33 1.36
CA SER A 9 -32.81 27.39 1.18
C SER A 9 -31.51 28.10 1.54
N VAL A 10 -30.88 27.70 2.65
CA VAL A 10 -29.57 28.20 3.05
C VAL A 10 -28.52 27.34 2.36
N SER A 11 -27.86 27.90 1.36
CA SER A 11 -26.75 27.22 0.66
C SER A 11 -25.62 26.91 1.63
N SER A 12 -25.05 25.70 1.54
CA SER A 12 -23.96 25.25 2.41
C SER A 12 -22.65 25.92 2.03
N ALA A 13 -22.38 27.10 2.60
CA ALA A 13 -21.15 27.84 2.37
C ALA A 13 -19.93 27.09 2.92
N THR A 14 -19.02 26.68 2.04
CA THR A 14 -17.74 26.05 2.37
C THR A 14 -16.75 27.11 2.89
N HIS A 15 -16.59 27.20 4.22
CA HIS A 15 -15.60 28.07 4.85
C HIS A 15 -14.39 27.24 5.30
N GLY A 16 -13.23 27.47 4.67
CA GLY A 16 -11.98 26.81 5.01
C GLY A 16 -11.96 25.30 4.75
N GLY A 17 -12.59 24.84 3.66
CA GLY A 17 -12.68 23.43 3.25
C GLY A 17 -13.68 22.57 4.06
N ASN A 18 -13.90 22.92 5.33
CA ASN A 18 -14.77 22.14 6.21
C ASN A 18 -16.26 22.22 5.80
N HIS A 19 -16.97 21.10 5.98
CA HIS A 19 -18.41 21.01 5.73
C HIS A 19 -19.18 21.33 7.00
N VAL A 20 -20.23 22.15 6.91
CA VAL A 20 -21.13 22.46 8.04
C VAL A 20 -22.47 21.77 7.81
N THR A 21 -22.94 20.99 8.78
CA THR A 21 -24.27 20.34 8.73
C THR A 21 -25.40 21.35 8.96
N GLN A 22 -26.63 20.98 8.64
CA GLN A 22 -27.82 21.79 8.99
C GLN A 22 -27.99 22.01 10.51
N ALA A 23 -27.33 21.21 11.35
CA ALA A 23 -27.29 21.37 12.80
C ALA A 23 -26.08 22.20 13.30
N GLY A 24 -25.35 22.87 12.39
CA GLY A 24 -24.16 23.66 12.72
C GLY A 24 -22.90 22.85 13.04
N THR A 25 -22.93 21.52 12.92
CA THR A 25 -21.77 20.66 13.18
C THR A 25 -20.73 20.86 12.09
N LEU A 26 -19.51 21.22 12.46
CA LEU A 26 -18.37 21.27 11.55
C LEU A 26 -17.77 19.87 11.40
N ILE A 27 -17.61 19.41 10.15
CA ILE A 27 -16.98 18.14 9.77
C ILE A 27 -15.75 18.47 8.91
N PRO A 28 -14.55 17.98 9.26
CA PRO A 28 -13.35 18.20 8.45
C PRO A 28 -13.49 17.68 7.02
N GLU A 29 -12.95 18.41 6.04
CA GLU A 29 -12.91 17.94 4.63
C GLU A 29 -12.22 16.56 4.54
N ALA A 30 -11.11 16.39 5.28
CA ALA A 30 -10.35 15.16 5.35
C ALA A 30 -11.19 13.95 5.82
N ASP A 31 -12.10 14.14 6.77
CA ASP A 31 -12.99 13.08 7.27
C ASP A 31 -14.01 12.67 6.20
N VAL A 32 -14.61 13.65 5.51
CA VAL A 32 -15.57 13.39 4.43
C VAL A 32 -14.89 12.68 3.26
N ARG A 33 -13.68 13.14 2.90
CA ARG A 33 -12.83 12.59 1.84
C ARG A 33 -12.35 11.18 2.17
N ALA A 34 -11.89 10.92 3.39
CA ALA A 34 -11.51 9.56 3.84
C ALA A 34 -12.70 8.60 3.83
N ARG A 35 -13.89 9.05 4.28
CA ARG A 35 -15.13 8.27 4.20
C ARG A 35 -15.58 8.03 2.75
N GLN A 36 -15.36 8.98 1.83
CA GLN A 36 -15.61 8.79 0.39
C GLN A 36 -14.67 7.75 -0.20
N ILE A 37 -13.36 7.90 0.03
CA ILE A 37 -12.32 6.97 -0.42
C ILE A 37 -12.62 5.54 0.07
N ALA A 38 -12.99 5.36 1.35
CA ALA A 38 -13.35 4.06 1.90
C ALA A 38 -14.61 3.43 1.25
N ARG A 39 -15.62 4.25 0.89
CA ARG A 39 -16.78 3.77 0.11
C ARG A 39 -16.37 3.36 -1.31
N GLN A 40 -15.60 4.19 -2.00
CA GLN A 40 -15.11 3.91 -3.35
C GLN A 40 -14.18 2.69 -3.38
N ALA A 41 -13.36 2.46 -2.34
CA ALA A 41 -12.55 1.26 -2.16
C ALA A 41 -13.39 -0.02 -2.10
N ARG A 42 -14.50 -0.01 -1.34
CA ARG A 42 -15.46 -1.13 -1.28
C ARG A 42 -16.11 -1.39 -2.65
N SER A 43 -16.54 -0.34 -3.35
CA SER A 43 -17.12 -0.48 -4.71
C SER A 43 -16.10 -1.08 -5.69
N TRP A 44 -14.85 -0.59 -5.66
CA TRP A 44 -13.77 -1.12 -6.48
C TRP A 44 -13.46 -2.59 -6.16
N ARG A 45 -13.41 -2.96 -4.86
CA ARG A 45 -13.16 -4.36 -4.44
C ARG A 45 -14.19 -5.30 -5.05
N ALA A 46 -15.47 -4.95 -4.99
CA ALA A 46 -16.54 -5.75 -5.61
C ALA A 46 -16.35 -5.83 -7.14
N PHE A 47 -16.29 -4.68 -7.81
CA PHE A 47 -16.15 -4.58 -9.26
C PHE A 47 -14.92 -5.32 -9.84
N ALA A 48 -13.79 -5.26 -9.13
CA ALA A 48 -12.54 -5.93 -9.48
C ALA A 48 -12.54 -7.43 -9.11
N GLY A 49 -13.41 -7.87 -8.21
CA GLY A 49 -13.68 -9.29 -7.93
C GLY A 49 -14.24 -10.00 -9.16
N ASP A 50 -15.33 -9.48 -9.73
CA ASP A 50 -15.95 -10.06 -10.93
C ASP A 50 -15.03 -10.03 -12.17
N ARG A 51 -14.01 -9.17 -12.17
CA ARG A 51 -13.21 -8.79 -13.35
C ARG A 51 -11.71 -9.08 -13.22
N SER A 52 -11.29 -9.85 -12.21
CA SER A 52 -9.89 -10.27 -12.08
C SER A 52 -9.75 -11.69 -11.54
N ARG A 53 -8.58 -12.30 -11.79
CA ARG A 53 -8.20 -13.61 -11.21
C ARG A 53 -7.42 -13.46 -9.89
N MET A 54 -7.63 -12.36 -9.17
CA MET A 54 -7.02 -12.14 -7.85
C MET A 54 -7.84 -12.87 -6.79
N GLN A 55 -7.18 -13.52 -5.84
CA GLN A 55 -7.87 -14.18 -4.71
C GLN A 55 -8.57 -13.13 -3.83
N PRO A 56 -9.66 -13.48 -3.13
CA PRO A 56 -10.42 -12.55 -2.28
C PRO A 56 -9.53 -11.76 -1.33
N ASP A 57 -8.69 -12.43 -0.55
CA ASP A 57 -7.75 -11.80 0.39
C ASP A 57 -6.78 -10.83 -0.31
N THR A 58 -6.36 -11.14 -1.54
CA THR A 58 -5.50 -10.26 -2.36
C THR A 58 -6.26 -9.01 -2.85
N LEU A 59 -7.56 -9.12 -3.11
CA LEU A 59 -8.43 -7.98 -3.43
C LEU A 59 -8.68 -7.12 -2.19
N ASP A 60 -8.92 -7.74 -1.03
CA ASP A 60 -9.17 -7.04 0.23
C ASP A 60 -7.94 -6.30 0.73
N THR A 61 -6.78 -6.97 0.87
CA THR A 61 -5.50 -6.29 1.16
C THR A 61 -5.28 -5.14 0.20
N LYS A 62 -5.48 -5.36 -1.11
CA LYS A 62 -5.27 -4.32 -2.11
C LYS A 62 -6.26 -3.14 -2.01
N ALA A 63 -7.49 -3.38 -1.58
CA ALA A 63 -8.48 -2.33 -1.36
C ALA A 63 -8.12 -1.48 -0.13
N PHE A 64 -7.64 -2.10 0.94
CA PHE A 64 -7.19 -1.40 2.15
C PHE A 64 -5.89 -0.61 1.90
N ASP A 65 -4.87 -1.23 1.25
CA ASP A 65 -3.63 -0.54 0.85
C ASP A 65 -3.94 0.70 -0.01
N ALA A 66 -4.80 0.54 -1.02
CA ALA A 66 -5.22 1.62 -1.90
C ALA A 66 -6.03 2.70 -1.17
N CYS A 67 -6.83 2.33 -0.16
CA CYS A 67 -7.55 3.28 0.68
C CYS A 67 -6.58 4.13 1.52
N ALA A 68 -5.62 3.48 2.21
CA ALA A 68 -4.59 4.18 2.99
C ALA A 68 -3.73 5.10 2.11
N PHE A 69 -3.28 4.61 0.95
CA PHE A 69 -2.57 5.37 -0.08
C PHE A 69 -3.35 6.61 -0.55
N SER A 70 -4.64 6.43 -0.86
CA SER A 70 -5.50 7.52 -1.32
C SER A 70 -5.71 8.60 -0.26
N VAL A 71 -5.88 8.22 1.01
CA VAL A 71 -6.00 9.18 2.13
C VAL A 71 -4.68 9.91 2.37
N HIS A 72 -3.56 9.18 2.41
CA HIS A 72 -2.22 9.74 2.66
C HIS A 72 -1.84 10.79 1.61
N HIS A 73 -2.00 10.47 0.31
CA HIS A 73 -1.73 11.39 -0.80
C HIS A 73 -2.86 12.40 -1.07
N ARG A 74 -3.88 12.46 -0.20
CA ARG A 74 -5.06 13.35 -0.31
C ARG A 74 -5.72 13.29 -1.70
N ALA A 75 -5.85 12.10 -2.29
CA ALA A 75 -6.46 11.92 -3.61
C ALA A 75 -7.92 12.43 -3.62
N SER A 76 -8.38 12.97 -4.75
CA SER A 76 -9.76 13.47 -4.91
C SER A 76 -10.80 12.34 -4.96
N SER A 77 -10.40 11.21 -5.54
CA SER A 77 -11.10 9.93 -5.53
C SER A 77 -10.13 8.85 -5.05
N PHE A 78 -10.66 7.71 -4.64
CA PHE A 78 -9.92 6.46 -4.51
C PHE A 78 -9.00 6.22 -5.73
N ALA A 79 -7.76 5.86 -5.43
CA ALA A 79 -6.67 5.64 -6.36
C ALA A 79 -5.90 4.35 -5.99
N VAL A 80 -5.51 3.57 -7.00
CA VAL A 80 -4.96 2.22 -6.80
C VAL A 80 -3.48 2.19 -7.17
N PRO A 81 -2.54 2.05 -6.22
CA PRO A 81 -1.11 1.94 -6.50
C PRO A 81 -0.79 0.62 -7.22
N SER A 82 0.23 0.63 -8.08
CA SER A 82 0.58 -0.48 -8.96
C SER A 82 2.04 -0.36 -9.41
N LYS A 83 2.55 -1.37 -10.12
CA LYS A 83 3.83 -1.31 -10.84
C LYS A 83 3.67 -1.82 -12.26
N LEU A 84 4.36 -1.21 -13.22
CA LEU A 84 4.36 -1.64 -14.62
C LEU A 84 5.16 -2.93 -14.81
N VAL A 85 4.83 -3.68 -15.86
CA VAL A 85 5.58 -4.88 -16.30
C VAL A 85 6.26 -4.62 -17.64
N GLY A 86 7.38 -5.31 -17.90
CA GLY A 86 8.19 -5.14 -19.10
C GLY A 86 9.13 -3.94 -19.10
N THR A 87 9.27 -3.22 -17.98
CA THR A 87 10.14 -2.04 -17.80
C THR A 87 11.60 -2.27 -18.24
N SER A 88 12.06 -3.51 -18.25
CA SER A 88 13.37 -3.94 -18.74
C SER A 88 13.68 -3.53 -20.20
N ARG A 89 12.66 -3.29 -21.03
CA ARG A 89 12.82 -2.78 -22.41
C ARG A 89 12.83 -1.24 -22.50
N HIS A 90 12.58 -0.54 -21.39
CA HIS A 90 12.26 0.89 -21.34
C HIS A 90 13.21 1.69 -20.42
N GLN A 91 14.38 1.11 -20.12
CA GLN A 91 15.32 1.60 -19.11
C GLN A 91 15.84 3.02 -19.37
N ALA A 92 16.00 3.44 -20.63
CA ALA A 92 16.44 4.80 -20.97
C ALA A 92 15.38 5.87 -20.62
N ALA A 93 14.10 5.59 -20.89
CA ALA A 93 13.00 6.50 -20.55
C ALA A 93 12.80 6.57 -19.03
N LEU A 94 12.89 5.42 -18.34
CA LEU A 94 12.82 5.35 -16.88
C LEU A 94 14.01 6.04 -16.21
N ARG A 95 15.22 5.99 -16.80
CA ARG A 95 16.39 6.68 -16.25
C ARG A 95 16.20 8.20 -16.29
N ALA A 96 15.71 8.75 -17.41
CA ALA A 96 15.40 10.19 -17.50
C ALA A 96 14.40 10.62 -16.42
N LEU A 97 13.33 9.84 -16.21
CA LEU A 97 12.32 10.09 -15.17
C LEU A 97 12.84 9.85 -13.73
N SER A 98 13.92 9.09 -13.53
CA SER A 98 14.54 8.92 -12.20
C SER A 98 15.50 10.06 -11.81
N THR A 99 15.88 10.90 -12.77
CA THR A 99 16.75 12.08 -12.57
C THR A 99 16.00 13.41 -12.60
N ASP A 100 14.70 13.36 -12.88
CA ASP A 100 13.80 14.50 -12.98
C ASP A 100 13.07 14.68 -11.63
N PRO A 101 13.26 15.82 -10.92
CA PRO A 101 12.66 16.03 -9.61
C PRO A 101 11.13 16.19 -9.68
N ASP A 102 10.62 16.72 -10.78
CA ASP A 102 9.20 17.01 -11.00
C ASP A 102 8.44 15.80 -11.59
N ALA A 103 9.14 14.68 -11.82
CA ALA A 103 8.55 13.45 -12.35
C ALA A 103 7.49 12.80 -11.43
N THR A 104 7.44 13.18 -10.15
CA THR A 104 6.51 12.58 -9.17
C THR A 104 5.10 13.12 -9.39
N TRP A 105 4.15 12.21 -9.63
CA TRP A 105 2.76 12.47 -10.01
C TRP A 105 2.54 13.06 -11.42
N LEU A 106 3.52 12.97 -12.32
CA LEU A 106 3.27 13.21 -13.75
C LEU A 106 2.13 12.31 -14.27
N ALA A 107 1.21 12.90 -15.01
CA ALA A 107 0.21 12.16 -15.78
C ALA A 107 0.90 11.36 -16.90
N LEU A 108 0.41 10.14 -17.15
CA LEU A 108 0.96 9.20 -18.13
C LEU A 108 -0.12 8.79 -19.14
N ASP A 109 0.26 8.63 -20.40
CA ASP A 109 -0.65 8.16 -21.45
C ASP A 109 -1.00 6.68 -21.19
N LEU A 110 -2.26 6.29 -21.43
CA LEU A 110 -2.76 4.92 -21.25
C LEU A 110 -3.38 4.38 -22.54
N ASP A 111 -2.60 3.58 -23.27
CA ASP A 111 -2.89 3.13 -24.62
C ASP A 111 -3.46 1.70 -24.64
N ALA A 112 -4.56 1.48 -25.36
CA ALA A 112 -5.04 0.13 -25.67
C ALA A 112 -4.29 -0.46 -26.87
N ARG A 113 -3.53 -1.54 -26.67
CA ARG A 113 -2.75 -2.21 -27.73
C ARG A 113 -3.03 -3.72 -27.68
N GLY A 114 -3.95 -4.19 -28.52
CA GLY A 114 -4.37 -5.60 -28.56
C GLY A 114 -5.09 -6.04 -27.28
N ASP A 115 -4.55 -7.06 -26.61
CA ASP A 115 -5.01 -7.51 -25.27
C ASP A 115 -4.40 -6.70 -24.12
N HIS A 116 -3.33 -5.93 -24.36
CA HIS A 116 -2.58 -5.18 -23.35
C HIS A 116 -3.08 -3.73 -23.17
N LEU A 117 -2.73 -3.14 -22.03
CA LEU A 117 -2.65 -1.69 -21.87
C LEU A 117 -1.18 -1.28 -21.72
N VAL A 118 -0.75 -0.29 -22.51
CA VAL A 118 0.61 0.27 -22.54
C VAL A 118 0.59 1.63 -21.85
N VAL A 119 1.67 1.95 -21.12
CA VAL A 119 1.82 3.24 -20.45
C VAL A 119 3.05 3.97 -20.99
N SER A 120 2.88 5.23 -21.38
CA SER A 120 3.94 6.08 -21.93
C SER A 120 3.96 7.48 -21.31
N HIS A 121 5.03 8.22 -21.62
CA HIS A 121 5.14 9.67 -21.39
C HIS A 121 5.88 10.27 -22.59
N ASN A 122 5.35 11.35 -23.19
CA ASN A 122 5.91 11.98 -24.38
C ASN A 122 6.24 10.96 -25.49
N SER A 123 5.26 10.11 -25.81
CA SER A 123 5.36 8.99 -26.78
C SER A 123 6.41 7.91 -26.47
N ARG A 124 7.13 7.99 -25.33
CA ARG A 124 8.10 6.97 -24.89
C ARG A 124 7.41 5.98 -23.95
N VAL A 125 7.29 4.73 -24.39
CA VAL A 125 6.74 3.65 -23.57
C VAL A 125 7.61 3.42 -22.33
N LEU A 126 6.97 3.33 -21.17
CA LEU A 126 7.56 3.03 -19.86
C LEU A 126 7.33 1.56 -19.44
N GLY A 127 6.22 0.97 -19.89
CA GLY A 127 5.88 -0.42 -19.65
C GLY A 127 4.42 -0.75 -19.98
N ARG A 128 3.91 -1.84 -19.42
CA ARG A 128 2.51 -2.30 -19.54
C ARG A 128 1.84 -2.41 -18.18
N VAL A 129 0.51 -2.28 -18.17
CA VAL A 129 -0.32 -2.61 -17.00
C VAL A 129 -0.21 -4.12 -16.70
N GLN A 130 -0.24 -4.50 -15.42
CA GLN A 130 -0.22 -5.90 -15.02
C GLN A 130 -1.45 -6.66 -15.56
N PRO A 131 -1.29 -7.88 -16.13
CA PRO A 131 -2.41 -8.68 -16.62
C PRO A 131 -3.56 -8.85 -15.62
N LYS A 132 -3.24 -9.05 -14.34
CA LYS A 132 -4.24 -9.19 -13.25
C LYS A 132 -5.06 -7.92 -12.95
N HIS A 133 -4.71 -6.76 -13.51
CA HIS A 133 -5.47 -5.52 -13.39
C HIS A 133 -6.27 -5.17 -14.67
N LEU A 134 -5.96 -5.79 -15.82
CA LEU A 134 -6.52 -5.37 -17.12
C LEU A 134 -8.06 -5.40 -17.15
N GLY A 135 -8.69 -6.42 -16.56
CA GLY A 135 -10.14 -6.58 -16.59
C GLY A 135 -10.92 -5.51 -15.82
N TRP A 136 -10.33 -4.87 -14.80
CA TRP A 136 -10.95 -3.76 -14.08
C TRP A 136 -10.44 -2.39 -14.54
N VAL A 137 -9.20 -2.27 -15.04
CA VAL A 137 -8.70 -0.99 -15.59
C VAL A 137 -9.36 -0.68 -16.94
N ARG A 138 -9.44 -1.64 -17.87
CA ARG A 138 -9.94 -1.40 -19.24
C ARG A 138 -11.33 -0.77 -19.31
N PRO A 139 -12.35 -1.23 -18.55
CA PRO A 139 -13.69 -0.64 -18.64
C PRO A 139 -13.79 0.78 -18.08
N LEU A 140 -12.81 1.23 -17.28
CA LEU A 140 -12.83 2.54 -16.61
C LEU A 140 -12.09 3.64 -17.38
N VAL A 141 -11.26 3.29 -18.37
CA VAL A 141 -10.53 4.27 -19.20
C VAL A 141 -11.47 5.27 -19.90
N PRO A 142 -12.61 4.86 -20.51
CA PRO A 142 -13.55 5.80 -21.12
C PRO A 142 -14.25 6.75 -20.13
N PHE A 143 -14.20 6.43 -18.83
CA PHE A 143 -14.89 7.17 -17.77
C PHE A 143 -13.93 8.05 -16.93
N GLY A 144 -12.74 8.35 -17.47
CA GLY A 144 -11.80 9.30 -16.86
C GLY A 144 -10.78 8.70 -15.89
N LEU A 145 -10.60 7.37 -15.86
CA LEU A 145 -9.49 6.75 -15.15
C LEU A 145 -8.16 7.24 -15.72
N ALA A 146 -7.33 7.85 -14.87
CA ALA A 146 -6.01 8.36 -15.22
C ALA A 146 -4.88 7.47 -14.67
N VAL A 147 -3.67 7.64 -15.21
CA VAL A 147 -2.45 6.99 -14.69
C VAL A 147 -1.43 8.06 -14.33
N TYR A 148 -0.83 7.93 -13.15
CA TYR A 148 0.19 8.85 -12.65
C TYR A 148 1.47 8.10 -12.30
N LEU A 149 2.64 8.69 -12.59
CA LEU A 149 3.93 8.19 -12.14
C LEU A 149 4.07 8.37 -10.63
N SER A 150 4.16 7.29 -9.86
CA SER A 150 4.34 7.37 -8.41
C SER A 150 5.81 7.35 -8.02
N ARG A 151 6.64 6.50 -8.66
CA ARG A 151 8.10 6.45 -8.45
C ARG A 151 8.80 5.61 -9.52
N VAL A 152 9.97 6.03 -9.99
CA VAL A 152 10.92 5.10 -10.64
C VAL A 152 11.73 4.42 -9.54
N THR A 153 11.86 3.09 -9.58
CA THR A 153 12.44 2.30 -8.48
C THR A 153 13.69 1.54 -8.90
N GLY A 154 14.62 1.36 -7.95
CA GLY A 154 15.96 0.81 -8.21
C GLY A 154 16.98 1.88 -8.66
N ARG A 155 18.28 1.60 -8.51
CA ARG A 155 19.37 2.57 -8.81
C ARG A 155 20.10 2.33 -10.14
N GLY A 156 19.82 1.24 -10.86
CA GLY A 156 20.49 0.93 -12.13
C GLY A 156 21.92 0.37 -12.00
N GLU A 157 22.46 0.29 -10.79
CA GLU A 157 23.79 -0.24 -10.48
C GLU A 157 23.82 -1.78 -10.41
N ARG A 158 24.98 -2.37 -10.70
CA ARG A 158 25.30 -3.80 -10.52
C ARG A 158 24.19 -4.77 -10.98
N GLY A 159 23.66 -4.55 -12.20
CA GLY A 159 22.72 -5.45 -12.87
C GLY A 159 21.24 -5.29 -12.49
N TYR A 160 20.91 -4.48 -11.47
CA TYR A 160 19.51 -4.20 -11.13
C TYR A 160 18.87 -3.26 -12.15
N ARG A 161 17.72 -3.66 -12.69
CA ARG A 161 16.93 -2.87 -13.66
C ARG A 161 15.94 -1.95 -12.95
N LEU A 162 15.69 -0.80 -13.54
CA LEU A 162 14.69 0.16 -13.08
C LEU A 162 13.27 -0.41 -13.19
N GLY A 163 12.51 -0.30 -12.10
CA GLY A 163 11.07 -0.50 -12.02
C GLY A 163 10.30 0.82 -12.19
N CYS A 164 9.00 0.73 -12.37
CA CYS A 164 8.11 1.89 -12.49
C CYS A 164 6.85 1.63 -11.69
N ASN A 165 6.68 2.36 -10.58
CA ASN A 165 5.49 2.37 -9.75
C ASN A 165 4.57 3.48 -10.25
N VAL A 166 3.28 3.18 -10.40
CA VAL A 166 2.24 4.07 -10.92
C VAL A 166 0.99 3.99 -10.05
N ALA A 167 0.18 5.05 -10.03
CA ALA A 167 -1.14 5.02 -9.45
C ALA A 167 -2.20 5.14 -10.55
N PHE A 168 -3.23 4.31 -10.48
CA PHE A 168 -4.47 4.54 -11.22
C PHE A 168 -5.29 5.56 -10.41
N GLY A 169 -5.50 6.76 -10.94
CA GLY A 169 -6.29 7.82 -10.30
C GLY A 169 -7.73 7.85 -10.81
N HIS A 170 -8.59 8.59 -10.08
CA HIS A 170 -10.03 8.74 -10.38
C HIS A 170 -10.80 7.41 -10.50
N VAL A 171 -10.30 6.34 -9.87
CA VAL A 171 -10.85 4.98 -9.99
C VAL A 171 -12.25 4.88 -9.39
N GLY A 172 -12.53 5.63 -8.31
CA GLY A 172 -13.84 5.69 -7.70
C GLY A 172 -14.86 6.47 -8.54
N ASP A 173 -14.45 7.58 -9.15
CA ASP A 173 -15.32 8.44 -9.95
C ASP A 173 -15.60 7.82 -11.32
N ALA A 174 -14.58 7.25 -11.98
CA ALA A 174 -14.73 6.48 -13.21
C ALA A 174 -15.60 5.23 -13.02
N LEU A 175 -15.55 4.59 -11.85
CA LEU A 175 -16.43 3.46 -11.52
C LEU A 175 -17.87 3.92 -11.29
N ALA A 176 -18.10 5.08 -10.67
CA ALA A 176 -19.44 5.66 -10.58
C ALA A 176 -20.00 5.92 -11.99
N GLY A 177 -19.26 6.63 -12.85
CA GLY A 177 -19.69 6.91 -14.23
C GLY A 177 -19.98 5.64 -15.07
N LEU A 178 -19.17 4.58 -14.93
CA LEU A 178 -19.44 3.28 -15.58
C LEU A 178 -20.72 2.63 -15.04
N LEU A 179 -20.94 2.67 -13.72
CA LEU A 179 -22.15 2.12 -13.11
C LEU A 179 -23.39 2.92 -13.52
N ASP A 180 -23.35 4.25 -13.47
CA ASP A 180 -24.47 5.11 -13.87
C ASP A 180 -24.85 4.89 -15.35
N ALA A 181 -23.85 4.81 -16.24
CA ALA A 181 -24.06 4.45 -17.65
C ALA A 181 -24.63 3.03 -17.84
N SER A 182 -24.37 2.10 -16.91
CA SER A 182 -24.94 0.74 -16.93
C SER A 182 -26.38 0.67 -16.40
N HIS A 183 -26.82 1.64 -15.59
CA HIS A 183 -28.20 1.74 -15.07
C HIS A 183 -29.09 2.65 -15.95
N GLY A 184 -28.57 3.20 -17.05
CA GLY A 184 -29.30 4.02 -18.02
C GLY A 184 -30.34 3.25 -18.89
N GLY A 185 -30.69 2.02 -18.51
CA GLY A 185 -31.75 1.21 -19.11
C GLY A 185 -32.62 0.57 -18.03
N ASP A 186 -33.86 1.07 -17.92
CA ASP A 186 -35.03 0.53 -17.21
C ASP A 186 -34.87 -0.33 -15.93
N GLY A 187 -35.33 0.21 -14.79
CA GLY A 187 -36.22 -0.58 -13.91
C GLY A 187 -35.82 -0.91 -12.47
N ALA A 188 -35.84 0.10 -11.59
CA ALA A 188 -36.18 0.01 -10.15
C ALA A 188 -35.28 -0.81 -9.15
N PRO A 189 -35.27 -0.47 -7.85
CA PRO A 189 -34.42 -1.10 -6.83
C PRO A 189 -35.14 -2.13 -5.93
N SER A 190 -34.37 -2.93 -5.17
CA SER A 190 -34.86 -3.67 -3.98
C SER A 190 -33.73 -3.98 -2.98
N VAL A 191 -34.10 -4.39 -1.76
CA VAL A 191 -33.26 -4.32 -0.54
C VAL A 191 -33.27 -5.66 0.23
N HIS A 192 -32.41 -5.77 1.25
CA HIS A 192 -32.28 -6.84 2.28
C HIS A 192 -31.35 -8.02 1.91
N GLY A 193 -30.56 -8.58 2.84
CA GLY A 193 -30.32 -8.13 4.22
C GLY A 193 -29.40 -9.05 5.06
N ARG A 194 -29.07 -8.57 6.28
CA ARG A 194 -28.54 -9.27 7.48
C ARG A 194 -27.45 -10.35 7.34
N SER A 195 -26.29 -10.09 7.97
CA SER A 195 -25.38 -11.11 8.50
C SER A 195 -26.00 -11.88 9.69
N PRO A 196 -25.45 -13.05 10.02
CA PRO A 196 -24.97 -13.26 11.39
C PRO A 196 -23.53 -13.82 11.49
N LEU A 197 -22.92 -13.66 12.66
CA LEU A 197 -21.59 -14.19 13.01
C LEU A 197 -21.64 -15.68 13.39
N ARG A 198 -20.49 -16.38 13.29
CA ARG A 198 -20.21 -17.59 14.08
C ARG A 198 -18.71 -17.73 14.40
N LEU A 199 -18.42 -18.44 15.50
CA LEU A 199 -17.10 -18.59 16.14
C LEU A 199 -16.91 -20.07 16.57
N VAL A 200 -15.66 -20.57 16.69
CA VAL A 200 -15.10 -21.50 17.72
C VAL A 200 -13.82 -22.22 17.22
N VAL A 201 -12.92 -22.60 18.15
CA VAL A 201 -11.47 -22.96 18.08
C VAL A 201 -11.19 -23.91 19.29
N PRO A 202 -10.29 -24.96 19.32
CA PRO A 202 -8.89 -25.05 18.79
C PRO A 202 -8.43 -26.42 18.18
N GLY A 203 -7.13 -26.55 17.86
CA GLY A 203 -6.37 -27.81 17.64
C GLY A 203 -5.30 -27.69 16.53
N GLU A 204 -4.03 -28.12 16.64
CA GLU A 204 -3.26 -28.77 17.71
C GLU A 204 -1.81 -28.23 17.79
N SER A 205 -1.07 -28.57 18.86
CA SER A 205 0.35 -28.23 19.06
C SER A 205 1.31 -29.20 18.37
N ARG A 206 2.40 -28.68 17.79
CA ARG A 206 3.63 -29.46 17.54
C ARG A 206 4.88 -28.69 17.95
N VAL A 207 5.48 -29.10 19.08
CA VAL A 207 6.75 -28.56 19.54
C VAL A 207 7.88 -29.11 18.67
N ARG A 208 8.65 -28.20 18.08
CA ARG A 208 10.04 -28.43 17.67
C ARG A 208 10.86 -27.36 18.37
N THR A 209 12.02 -27.73 18.91
CA THR A 209 12.99 -26.80 19.49
C THR A 209 13.55 -25.90 18.38
N ALA A 210 12.86 -24.78 18.16
CA ALA A 210 13.25 -23.74 17.24
C ALA A 210 14.27 -22.80 17.88
N PRO A 211 15.08 -22.07 17.09
CA PRO A 211 15.79 -20.90 17.61
C PRO A 211 14.82 -19.90 18.24
N ALA A 212 15.32 -19.10 19.18
CA ALA A 212 14.54 -18.13 19.94
C ALA A 212 13.67 -17.27 19.01
N ARG A 213 12.34 -17.42 19.13
CA ARG A 213 11.39 -16.66 18.31
C ARG A 213 11.30 -15.23 18.84
N VAL A 214 11.93 -14.28 18.13
CA VAL A 214 11.64 -12.85 18.32
C VAL A 214 10.14 -12.65 18.02
N PRO A 215 9.33 -12.17 18.99
CA PRO A 215 7.91 -11.97 18.78
C PRO A 215 7.72 -10.71 17.93
N VAL A 216 7.03 -10.86 16.80
CA VAL A 216 6.63 -9.73 15.95
C VAL A 216 5.24 -9.28 16.38
N LEU A 217 5.13 -8.08 16.96
CA LEU A 217 3.85 -7.49 17.37
C LEU A 217 3.21 -6.63 16.26
N PRO A 218 1.86 -6.56 16.19
CA PRO A 218 1.14 -5.66 15.29
C PRO A 218 1.18 -4.21 15.80
N GLU A 219 1.27 -3.27 14.86
CA GLU A 219 1.54 -1.82 15.05
C GLU A 219 0.54 -1.04 15.93
N HIS A 220 -0.57 -1.66 16.35
CA HIS A 220 -1.62 -0.97 17.12
C HIS A 220 -1.19 -0.50 18.53
N GLU A 221 -0.10 -1.04 19.08
CA GLU A 221 0.50 -0.60 20.36
C GLU A 221 1.48 0.59 20.16
N SER A 222 1.41 1.30 19.03
CA SER A 222 2.41 2.32 18.65
C SER A 222 1.87 3.53 17.87
N LEU A 223 0.54 3.66 17.70
CA LEU A 223 -0.07 4.67 16.83
C LEU A 223 -1.15 5.55 17.50
N ASP A 224 -1.56 5.27 18.73
CA ASP A 224 -2.59 6.03 19.44
C ASP A 224 -2.02 7.23 20.24
N GLY A 225 -0.70 7.32 20.38
CA GLY A 225 -0.02 8.34 21.19
C GLY A 225 0.00 8.03 22.69
N SER A 226 -0.49 6.86 23.12
CA SER A 226 -0.16 6.33 24.44
C SER A 226 1.36 6.10 24.52
N PRO A 227 1.99 6.25 25.71
CA PRO A 227 3.39 5.88 25.85
C PRO A 227 3.55 4.38 25.56
N SER A 228 4.40 4.04 24.61
CA SER A 228 4.61 2.64 24.22
C SER A 228 5.07 1.82 25.42
N SER A 229 4.48 0.63 25.59
CA SER A 229 5.05 -0.41 26.47
C SER A 229 6.40 -0.93 25.93
N GLY A 230 6.63 -0.74 24.62
CA GLY A 230 7.90 -0.91 23.95
C GLY A 230 8.97 0.08 24.44
N LYS A 231 10.22 -0.39 24.46
CA LYS A 231 11.39 0.33 24.95
C LYS A 231 12.06 1.09 23.80
N PRO A 232 12.85 2.16 24.06
CA PRO A 232 13.47 2.96 23.00
C PRO A 232 14.41 2.17 22.06
N ASP A 233 14.84 0.97 22.47
CA ASP A 233 15.68 0.07 21.69
C ASP A 233 14.90 -0.79 20.67
N ASP A 234 13.57 -0.90 20.77
CA ASP A 234 12.77 -1.85 19.97
C ASP A 234 12.65 -1.42 18.49
N ILE A 235 12.81 -2.36 17.55
CA ILE A 235 12.88 -2.02 16.11
C ILE A 235 11.52 -2.20 15.44
N VAL A 236 10.91 -1.10 15.01
CA VAL A 236 9.65 -1.12 14.24
C VAL A 236 9.97 -1.33 12.76
N LEU A 237 9.29 -2.27 12.11
CA LEU A 237 9.30 -2.46 10.66
C LEU A 237 7.91 -2.15 10.11
N TRP A 238 7.79 -1.32 9.08
CA TRP A 238 6.49 -0.96 8.47
C TRP A 238 6.62 -0.68 6.97
N ARG A 239 5.53 -0.77 6.21
CA ARG A 239 5.52 -0.34 4.80
C ARG A 239 4.89 1.03 4.63
N THR A 240 5.45 1.84 3.71
CA THR A 240 4.72 3.03 3.22
C THR A 240 3.51 2.60 2.39
N PRO A 241 2.54 3.49 2.13
CA PRO A 241 1.41 3.19 1.26
C PRO A 241 1.79 2.86 -0.21
N GLU A 242 3.04 3.12 -0.63
CA GLU A 242 3.58 2.68 -1.92
C GLU A 242 4.15 1.24 -1.88
N GLY A 243 4.10 0.59 -0.71
CA GLY A 243 4.64 -0.74 -0.44
C GLY A 243 6.14 -0.76 -0.10
N GLU A 244 6.79 0.39 0.03
CA GLU A 244 8.22 0.50 0.33
C GLU A 244 8.50 0.10 1.79
N ALA A 245 9.44 -0.83 1.99
CA ALA A 245 9.84 -1.30 3.31
C ALA A 245 10.64 -0.23 4.07
N ARG A 246 10.27 0.02 5.34
CA ARG A 246 10.91 0.97 6.26
C ARG A 246 11.18 0.30 7.61
N ALA A 247 12.14 0.85 8.35
CA ALA A 247 12.54 0.41 9.69
C ALA A 247 12.92 1.62 10.55
N SER A 248 12.85 1.49 11.87
CA SER A 248 13.31 2.54 12.80
C SER A 248 14.84 2.67 12.90
N VAL A 249 15.58 1.76 12.26
CA VAL A 249 17.05 1.81 12.13
C VAL A 249 17.50 2.31 10.77
N PRO A 250 18.62 3.05 10.67
CA PRO A 250 19.25 3.39 9.40
C PRO A 250 19.60 2.14 8.58
N HIS A 251 19.37 2.18 7.26
CA HIS A 251 19.78 1.11 6.35
C HIS A 251 21.29 1.17 6.10
N VAL A 252 22.02 0.20 6.65
CA VAL A 252 23.48 0.07 6.46
C VAL A 252 23.74 -0.85 5.26
N ALA A 253 23.81 -0.25 4.06
CA ALA A 253 23.84 -0.98 2.80
C ALA A 253 25.11 -1.83 2.60
N ARG A 254 24.93 -3.10 2.18
CA ARG A 254 26.03 -4.02 1.82
C ARG A 254 25.72 -4.88 0.59
N HIS A 255 24.48 -5.34 0.47
CA HIS A 255 23.99 -6.23 -0.58
C HIS A 255 22.87 -5.61 -1.42
N SER A 256 22.17 -4.59 -0.90
CA SER A 256 20.99 -3.99 -1.51
C SER A 256 21.11 -2.46 -1.55
N PRO A 257 21.73 -1.86 -2.59
CA PRO A 257 21.70 -0.40 -2.79
C PRO A 257 20.28 0.15 -3.06
N THR A 258 19.30 -0.75 -3.20
CA THR A 258 17.89 -0.45 -3.45
C THR A 258 17.02 -0.39 -2.19
N GLY A 259 17.57 -0.66 -0.99
CA GLY A 259 16.86 -0.56 0.28
C GLY A 259 16.71 -1.90 1.02
N ILE A 260 16.15 -1.81 2.22
CA ILE A 260 15.75 -2.95 3.07
C ILE A 260 14.46 -3.63 2.56
N GLU A 261 14.25 -4.89 2.94
CA GLU A 261 13.06 -5.70 2.62
C GLU A 261 12.94 -6.86 3.62
N TRP A 262 11.83 -7.61 3.65
CA TRP A 262 11.64 -8.77 4.54
C TRP A 262 10.63 -9.82 4.02
N GLY A 263 10.48 -10.94 4.76
CA GLY A 263 9.56 -12.03 4.42
C GLY A 263 10.06 -12.98 3.32
N TYR A 264 11.31 -12.84 2.87
CA TYR A 264 11.97 -13.74 1.92
C TYR A 264 13.50 -13.75 2.07
N GLY A 265 14.18 -14.69 1.41
CA GLY A 265 15.64 -14.88 1.49
C GLY A 265 16.47 -14.03 0.51
N GLY A 266 16.26 -12.71 0.47
CA GLY A 266 16.90 -11.82 -0.52
C GLY A 266 18.13 -11.02 -0.05
N SER A 267 18.53 -10.04 -0.87
CA SER A 267 19.55 -9.02 -0.59
C SER A 267 19.07 -7.93 0.36
N GLY A 268 17.91 -7.32 0.11
CA GLY A 268 17.29 -6.34 1.03
C GLY A 268 17.02 -6.91 2.44
N PRO A 269 16.53 -8.16 2.57
CA PRO A 269 16.48 -8.87 3.85
C PRO A 269 17.84 -9.10 4.52
N ALA A 270 18.94 -9.24 3.77
CA ALA A 270 20.29 -9.35 4.32
C ALA A 270 20.77 -8.00 4.88
N ASP A 271 20.53 -6.90 4.17
CA ASP A 271 20.86 -5.56 4.65
C ASP A 271 20.02 -5.15 5.85
N LEU A 272 18.73 -5.53 5.91
CA LEU A 272 17.91 -5.31 7.10
C LEU A 272 18.43 -6.11 8.29
N ALA A 273 18.76 -7.39 8.09
CA ALA A 273 19.35 -8.23 9.14
C ALA A 273 20.65 -7.61 9.70
N ARG A 274 21.54 -7.10 8.82
CA ARG A 274 22.77 -6.42 9.26
C ARG A 274 22.46 -5.11 10.01
N SER A 275 21.53 -4.31 9.48
CA SER A 275 21.16 -3.00 10.07
C SER A 275 20.56 -3.16 11.48
N VAL A 276 19.71 -4.17 11.69
CA VAL A 276 19.13 -4.49 13.01
C VAL A 276 20.21 -4.96 13.99
N LEU A 277 21.13 -5.83 13.57
CA LEU A 277 22.19 -6.31 14.44
C LEU A 277 23.19 -5.19 14.80
N LEU A 278 23.55 -4.31 13.87
CA LEU A 278 24.41 -3.15 14.14
C LEU A 278 23.81 -2.12 15.11
N ALA A 279 22.49 -2.08 15.25
CA ALA A 279 21.81 -1.22 16.21
C ALA A 279 21.75 -1.84 17.63
N LEU A 280 21.98 -3.15 17.78
CA LEU A 280 21.71 -3.90 19.01
C LEU A 280 22.89 -4.75 19.51
N ALA A 281 23.97 -4.85 18.73
CA ALA A 281 25.21 -5.57 19.01
C ALA A 281 26.41 -4.90 18.30
N ASP A 282 27.63 -5.36 18.59
CA ASP A 282 28.87 -4.92 17.97
C ASP A 282 29.00 -5.35 16.49
N GLU A 283 29.77 -4.59 15.70
CA GLU A 283 29.96 -4.86 14.26
C GLU A 283 30.52 -6.26 13.94
N PRO A 284 31.55 -6.80 14.63
CA PRO A 284 32.02 -8.17 14.41
C PRO A 284 30.92 -9.21 14.57
N THR A 285 30.08 -9.06 15.60
CA THR A 285 28.92 -9.94 15.83
C THR A 285 27.84 -9.76 14.76
N ALA A 286 27.54 -8.53 14.37
CA ALA A 286 26.58 -8.26 13.30
C ALA A 286 27.04 -8.87 11.96
N ASP A 287 28.32 -8.76 11.63
CA ASP A 287 28.93 -9.32 10.42
C ASP A 287 29.00 -10.85 10.41
N ALA A 288 29.20 -11.48 11.57
CA ALA A 288 29.13 -12.93 11.69
C ALA A 288 27.68 -13.47 11.57
N LEU A 289 26.70 -12.77 12.17
CA LEU A 289 25.37 -13.35 12.42
C LEU A 289 24.24 -12.84 11.50
N TYR A 290 24.43 -11.81 10.66
CA TYR A 290 23.33 -11.29 9.84
C TYR A 290 22.76 -12.32 8.84
N GLN A 291 23.55 -13.28 8.33
CA GLN A 291 23.04 -14.32 7.42
C GLN A 291 22.11 -15.33 8.12
N PRO A 292 22.48 -15.95 9.27
CA PRO A 292 21.53 -16.76 10.04
C PRO A 292 20.36 -15.94 10.58
N PHE A 293 20.58 -14.70 11.07
CA PHE A 293 19.49 -13.83 11.54
C PHE A 293 18.47 -13.50 10.43
N LYS A 294 18.96 -13.26 9.20
CA LYS A 294 18.11 -13.11 8.01
C LYS A 294 17.23 -14.32 7.78
N HIS A 295 17.76 -15.54 7.88
CA HIS A 295 17.01 -16.75 7.60
C HIS A 295 16.07 -17.16 8.76
N GLU A 296 16.52 -17.01 10.00
CA GLU A 296 15.76 -17.41 11.18
C GLU A 296 14.67 -16.38 11.56
N VAL A 297 14.90 -15.08 11.32
CA VAL A 297 14.02 -13.98 11.77
C VAL A 297 13.51 -13.13 10.59
N ILE A 298 14.35 -12.36 9.90
CA ILE A 298 13.88 -11.34 8.92
C ILE A 298 13.08 -11.94 7.75
N GLY A 299 13.50 -13.10 7.25
CA GLY A 299 12.80 -13.85 6.20
C GLY A 299 11.45 -14.45 6.64
N ARG A 300 11.05 -14.27 7.90
CA ARG A 300 9.78 -14.73 8.48
C ARG A 300 8.90 -13.60 9.04
N VAL A 301 9.35 -12.35 8.98
CA VAL A 301 8.53 -11.18 9.35
C VAL A 301 7.30 -11.12 8.42
N PRO A 302 6.09 -10.90 8.94
CA PRO A 302 4.87 -10.79 8.13
C PRO A 302 4.98 -9.71 7.03
N PRO A 303 4.29 -9.84 5.89
CA PRO A 303 4.40 -8.89 4.78
C PRO A 303 4.19 -7.42 5.16
N ALA A 304 3.31 -7.13 6.14
CA ALA A 304 3.06 -5.79 6.64
C ALA A 304 4.25 -5.17 7.40
N GLY A 305 4.99 -5.98 8.18
CA GLY A 305 5.98 -5.52 9.14
C GLY A 305 5.66 -5.99 10.56
N GLY A 306 5.82 -5.09 11.53
CA GLY A 306 5.66 -5.30 12.98
C GLY A 306 6.95 -5.04 13.77
N VAL A 307 6.88 -5.16 15.10
CA VAL A 307 7.98 -4.79 16.01
C VAL A 307 8.90 -5.98 16.31
N LEU A 308 10.21 -5.83 16.10
CA LEU A 308 11.26 -6.73 16.62
C LEU A 308 11.74 -6.23 17.99
N ARG A 309 11.40 -6.95 19.06
CA ARG A 309 11.84 -6.58 20.42
C ARG A 309 13.34 -6.72 20.61
N ALA A 310 14.00 -5.66 21.09
CA ALA A 310 15.44 -5.60 21.32
C ALA A 310 15.95 -6.67 22.29
N ALA A 311 15.18 -6.94 23.36
CA ALA A 311 15.53 -7.97 24.34
C ALA A 311 15.54 -9.38 23.73
N ASP A 312 14.64 -9.66 22.79
CA ASP A 312 14.54 -10.97 22.14
C ASP A 312 15.55 -11.11 20.99
N VAL A 313 15.90 -10.01 20.30
CA VAL A 313 17.03 -9.98 19.35
C VAL A 313 18.37 -10.19 20.07
N ARG A 314 18.59 -9.53 21.22
CA ARG A 314 19.80 -9.73 22.04
C ARG A 314 19.91 -11.17 22.55
N LYS A 315 18.82 -11.75 23.07
CA LYS A 315 18.76 -13.19 23.38
C LYS A 315 19.07 -14.08 22.18
N TRP A 316 18.55 -13.78 21.00
CA TRP A 316 18.86 -14.54 19.80
C TRP A 316 20.35 -14.49 19.47
N VAL A 317 21.00 -13.32 19.59
CA VAL A 317 22.44 -13.14 19.40
C VAL A 317 23.25 -13.95 20.41
N GLU A 318 22.88 -13.92 21.69
CA GLU A 318 23.50 -14.74 22.75
C GLU A 318 23.46 -16.24 22.38
N HIS A 319 22.28 -16.76 22.01
CA HIS A 319 22.09 -18.16 21.61
C HIS A 319 22.67 -18.52 20.22
N ALA A 320 23.15 -17.54 19.47
CA ALA A 320 23.79 -17.73 18.16
C ALA A 320 25.33 -17.63 18.25
N ARG A 321 25.88 -16.92 19.26
CA ARG A 321 27.31 -16.93 19.60
C ARG A 321 27.78 -18.24 20.25
N THR A 322 26.87 -19.07 20.75
CA THR A 322 27.17 -20.33 21.46
C THR A 322 26.84 -21.58 20.61
N ARG A 323 26.89 -21.49 19.28
CA ARG A 323 26.73 -22.61 18.34
C ARG A 323 28.00 -22.77 17.49
#